data_AF-A0A3D0P103-F1
#
_entry.id   AF-A0A3D0P103-F1
#
_cell.length_a   1.000
_cell.length_b   1.000
_cell.length_c   1.000
_cell.angle_alpha   90.00
_cell.angle_beta   90.00
_cell.angle_gamma   90.00
#
_symmetry.space_group_name_H-M   'P 1'
#
loop_
_entity.id
_entity.type
_entity.pdbx_description
1 polymer ?
#
loop_
_entity_poly.entity_id
_entity_poly.type
_entity_poly.pdbx_seq_one_letter_code
_entity_poly.pdbx_strand_id
1 'polypeptide(L)'
;GMRPGDLMLIADHINMMGVNPLRGPNDERLGPRFPDMTQVYDRELQRSIDEEANGIAKERVEAGKDKTFKDFLHRGVYCALSGPTYETPAEIRLYRTLGADAVGMSTVPEAIAARHQGTRVAGISCITNFAAGMTDDIIHHDEVMEVGARVSEVFKELLRRVIKRI
;
A
#
# COMPACT_ATOMS: atom_id res chain seq x y z
N GLY A 1 -11.65 5.02 -9.37
CA GLY A 1 -11.55 4.26 -8.11
C GLY A 1 -10.79 2.99 -8.38
N MET A 2 -10.01 2.53 -7.41
CA MET A 2 -9.22 1.31 -7.53
C MET A 2 -10.13 0.08 -7.59
N ARG A 3 -9.69 -0.97 -8.29
CA ARG A 3 -10.41 -2.24 -8.38
C ARG A 3 -9.52 -3.40 -7.93
N PRO A 4 -10.12 -4.55 -7.56
CA PRO A 4 -9.37 -5.78 -7.38
C PRO A 4 -8.44 -6.04 -8.56
N GLY A 5 -7.15 -6.22 -8.27
CA GLY A 5 -6.10 -6.42 -9.25
C GLY A 5 -5.26 -5.18 -9.56
N ASP A 6 -5.67 -3.99 -9.10
CA ASP A 6 -4.84 -2.79 -9.20
C ASP A 6 -3.83 -2.74 -8.02
N LEU A 7 -2.70 -2.08 -8.22
CA LEU A 7 -1.72 -1.77 -7.17
C LEU A 7 -1.95 -0.35 -6.65
N MET A 8 -1.59 -0.11 -5.39
CA MET A 8 -1.59 1.21 -4.79
C MET A 8 -0.23 1.50 -4.16
N LEU A 9 0.47 2.50 -4.67
CA LEU A 9 1.59 3.15 -4.00
C LEU A 9 1.07 3.91 -2.78
N ILE A 10 1.56 3.53 -1.60
CA ILE A 10 1.19 4.17 -0.33
C ILE A 10 1.93 5.51 -0.26
N ALA A 11 1.18 6.60 -0.40
CA ALA A 11 1.72 7.95 -0.30
C ALA A 11 1.76 8.45 1.15
N ASP A 12 0.80 8.00 1.95
CA ASP A 12 0.70 8.31 3.37
C ASP A 12 -0.10 7.22 4.10
N HIS A 13 -0.15 7.29 5.43
CA HIS A 13 -0.94 6.35 6.23
C HIS A 13 -1.73 6.98 7.37
N ILE A 14 -2.72 6.22 7.85
CA ILE A 14 -3.43 6.47 9.10
C ILE A 14 -3.21 5.25 9.99
N ASN A 15 -2.72 5.45 11.22
CA ASN A 15 -2.56 4.38 12.20
C ASN A 15 -3.79 4.29 13.11
N MET A 16 -4.67 3.32 12.86
CA MET A 16 -5.84 3.02 13.69
C MET A 16 -5.69 1.70 14.46
N MET A 17 -4.47 1.17 14.60
CA MET A 17 -4.22 -0.10 15.31
C MET A 17 -4.32 0.03 16.84
N GLY A 18 -4.45 1.25 17.38
CA GLY A 18 -4.53 1.51 18.82
C GLY A 18 -3.20 1.33 19.57
N VAL A 19 -2.12 1.00 18.87
CA VAL A 19 -0.77 0.82 19.41
C VAL A 19 0.27 1.50 18.52
N ASN A 20 1.43 1.80 19.10
CA ASN A 20 2.58 2.35 18.38
C ASN A 20 3.83 1.53 18.70
N PRO A 21 4.62 1.09 17.70
CA PRO A 21 5.79 0.23 17.92
C PRO A 21 6.90 0.90 18.73
N LEU A 22 6.91 2.24 18.83
CA LEU A 22 7.92 3.01 19.59
C LEU A 22 7.51 3.28 21.04
N ARG A 23 6.37 2.73 21.49
CA ARG A 23 5.94 2.83 22.89
C ARG A 23 6.89 2.04 23.79
N GLY A 24 7.38 2.69 24.85
CA GLY A 24 8.34 2.13 25.80
C GLY A 24 9.60 3.00 25.94
N PRO A 25 10.66 2.53 26.60
CA PRO A 25 11.97 3.18 26.59
C PRO A 25 12.52 3.30 25.16
N ASN A 26 13.21 4.41 24.84
CA ASN A 26 13.86 4.59 23.54
C ASN A 26 15.31 4.15 23.58
N ASP A 27 15.76 3.47 22.53
CA ASP A 27 17.18 3.23 22.28
C ASP A 27 17.70 4.29 21.31
N GLU A 28 18.48 5.26 21.83
CA GLU A 28 19.01 6.38 21.02
C GLU A 28 19.99 5.92 19.93
N ARG A 29 20.49 4.69 19.99
CA ARG A 29 21.31 4.09 18.92
C ARG A 29 20.50 3.75 17.69
N LEU A 30 19.19 3.52 17.84
CA LEU A 30 18.29 3.16 16.74
C LEU A 30 17.67 4.41 16.12
N GLY A 31 17.29 5.40 16.93
CA GLY A 31 16.64 6.60 16.42
C GLY A 31 16.21 7.59 17.50
N PRO A 32 15.71 8.76 17.09
CA PRO A 32 15.28 9.80 18.02
C PRO A 32 14.05 9.36 18.83
N ARG A 33 13.87 9.92 20.02
CA ARG A 33 12.67 9.65 20.84
C ARG A 33 11.37 10.05 20.13
N PHE A 34 11.42 11.10 19.33
CA PHE A 34 10.29 11.67 18.61
C PHE A 34 10.65 11.81 17.12
N PRO A 35 10.53 10.75 16.31
CA PRO A 35 10.83 10.81 14.88
C PRO A 35 9.79 11.66 14.14
N ASP A 36 10.24 12.39 13.11
CA ASP A 36 9.36 13.06 12.17
C ASP A 36 8.68 12.06 11.23
N MET A 37 7.36 12.19 11.10
CA MET A 37 6.50 11.33 10.29
C MET A 37 5.90 12.07 9.09
N THR A 38 6.32 13.30 8.81
CA THR A 38 5.80 14.11 7.68
C THR A 38 6.07 13.45 6.32
N GLN A 39 7.16 12.67 6.22
CA GLN A 39 7.55 11.96 5.00
C GLN A 39 8.05 10.56 5.35
N VAL A 40 7.15 9.71 5.86
CA VAL A 40 7.45 8.28 6.10
C VAL A 40 7.86 7.62 4.78
N TYR A 41 7.05 7.80 3.75
CA TYR A 41 7.27 7.23 2.42
C TYR A 41 8.14 8.16 1.59
N ASP A 42 9.33 7.69 1.19
CA ASP A 42 10.36 8.46 0.51
C ASP A 42 9.91 8.90 -0.88
N ARG A 43 9.99 10.21 -1.16
CA ARG A 43 9.48 10.79 -2.41
C ARG A 43 10.24 10.35 -3.66
N GLU A 44 11.54 10.07 -3.54
CA GLU A 44 12.34 9.65 -4.69
C GLU A 44 12.13 8.17 -5.01
N LEU A 45 11.93 7.33 -3.99
CA LEU A 45 11.51 5.94 -4.18
C LEU A 45 10.12 5.91 -4.84
N GLN A 46 9.18 6.71 -4.35
CA GLN A 46 7.85 6.84 -4.96
C GLN A 46 7.94 7.24 -6.43
N ARG A 47 8.72 8.28 -6.76
CA ARG A 47 8.96 8.71 -8.15
C ARG A 47 9.53 7.58 -9.01
N SER A 48 10.50 6.84 -8.51
CA SER A 48 11.12 5.72 -9.23
C SER A 48 10.12 4.60 -9.51
N ILE A 49 9.23 4.32 -8.56
CA ILE A 49 8.14 3.35 -8.72
C ILE A 49 7.13 3.83 -9.77
N ASP A 50 6.70 5.09 -9.71
CA ASP A 50 5.78 5.68 -10.69
C ASP A 50 6.35 5.63 -12.12
N GLU A 51 7.63 5.97 -12.29
CA GLU A 51 8.30 5.93 -13.58
C GLU A 51 8.36 4.50 -14.16
N GLU A 52 8.70 3.51 -13.33
CA GLU A 52 8.78 2.12 -13.78
C GLU A 52 7.41 1.51 -14.06
N ALA A 53 6.39 1.84 -13.26
CA ALA A 53 5.02 1.41 -13.53
C ALA A 53 4.51 1.98 -14.88
N ASN A 54 4.76 3.26 -15.13
CA ASN A 54 4.45 3.88 -16.41
C ASN A 54 5.22 3.25 -17.59
N GLY A 55 6.50 2.91 -17.39
CA GLY A 55 7.31 2.20 -18.39
C GLY A 55 6.72 0.84 -18.74
N ILE A 56 6.39 0.03 -17.73
CA ILE A 56 5.75 -1.28 -17.90
C ILE A 56 4.43 -1.16 -18.66
N ALA A 57 3.58 -0.20 -18.29
CA ALA A 57 2.29 0.00 -18.94
C ALA A 57 2.46 0.36 -20.43
N LYS A 58 3.42 1.21 -20.78
CA LYS A 58 3.74 1.55 -22.18
C LYS A 58 4.22 0.34 -22.97
N GLU A 59 5.20 -0.40 -22.45
CA GLU A 59 5.76 -1.58 -23.12
C GLU A 59 4.71 -2.67 -23.36
N ARG A 60 3.76 -2.84 -22.44
CA ARG A 60 2.67 -3.81 -22.62
C ARG A 60 1.73 -3.44 -23.76
N VAL A 61 1.47 -2.15 -23.97
CA VAL A 61 0.67 -1.67 -25.11
C VAL A 61 1.44 -1.82 -26.41
N GLU A 62 2.71 -1.43 -26.43
CA GLU A 62 3.58 -1.55 -27.61
C GLU A 62 3.77 -3.02 -28.04
N ALA A 63 3.85 -3.93 -27.09
CA ALA A 63 3.92 -5.37 -27.33
C ALA A 63 2.56 -6.02 -27.67
N GLY A 64 1.47 -5.24 -27.75
CA GLY A 64 0.12 -5.73 -28.04
C GLY A 64 -0.50 -6.61 -26.95
N LYS A 65 0.08 -6.64 -25.74
CA LYS A 65 -0.45 -7.41 -24.60
C LYS A 65 -1.68 -6.73 -24.00
N ASP A 66 -1.71 -5.39 -24.01
CA ASP A 66 -2.85 -4.59 -23.60
C ASP A 66 -3.35 -3.73 -24.77
N LYS A 67 -4.66 -3.59 -24.91
CA LYS A 67 -5.28 -2.82 -26.00
C LYS A 67 -5.13 -1.31 -25.84
N THR A 68 -5.01 -0.85 -24.60
CA THR A 68 -4.89 0.57 -24.24
C THR A 68 -3.95 0.70 -23.06
N PHE A 69 -3.35 1.87 -22.91
CA PHE A 69 -2.62 2.20 -21.68
C PHE A 69 -3.58 2.08 -20.50
N LYS A 70 -3.26 1.19 -19.55
CA LYS A 70 -3.99 1.04 -18.30
C LYS A 70 -3.05 1.42 -17.17
N ASP A 71 -3.41 2.49 -16.47
CA ASP A 71 -2.78 2.77 -15.19
C ASP A 71 -3.19 1.67 -14.20
N PHE A 72 -2.21 0.89 -13.77
CA PHE A 72 -2.36 -0.21 -12.82
C PHE A 72 -1.77 0.14 -11.45
N LEU A 73 -1.12 1.30 -11.31
CA LEU A 73 -0.53 1.77 -10.06
C LEU A 73 -1.19 3.08 -9.66
N HIS A 74 -2.06 3.01 -8.67
CA HIS A 74 -2.68 4.19 -8.08
C HIS A 74 -1.86 4.71 -6.91
N ARG A 75 -2.18 5.91 -6.43
CA ARG A 75 -1.56 6.51 -5.24
C ARG A 75 -2.64 6.85 -4.22
N GLY A 76 -2.41 6.54 -2.95
CA GLY A 76 -3.40 6.78 -1.91
C GLY A 76 -2.90 6.66 -0.47
N VAL A 77 -3.81 6.89 0.45
CA VAL A 77 -3.61 6.81 1.90
C VAL A 77 -4.03 5.43 2.42
N TYR A 78 -3.13 4.74 3.10
CA TYR A 78 -3.38 3.42 3.69
C TYR A 78 -3.77 3.53 5.17
N CYS A 79 -4.92 3.00 5.57
CA CYS A 79 -5.34 2.96 6.97
C CYS A 79 -5.07 1.57 7.58
N ALA A 80 -4.21 1.51 8.59
CA ALA A 80 -3.91 0.27 9.30
C ALA A 80 -4.87 0.04 10.47
N LEU A 81 -5.51 -1.12 10.49
CA LEU A 81 -6.46 -1.59 11.49
C LEU A 81 -5.87 -2.78 12.26
N SER A 82 -6.38 -3.09 13.44
CA SER A 82 -5.87 -4.22 14.23
C SER A 82 -6.32 -5.59 13.72
N GLY A 83 -7.51 -5.67 13.08
CA GLY A 83 -8.15 -6.96 12.80
C GLY A 83 -8.48 -7.76 14.06
N PRO A 84 -8.74 -9.08 13.96
CA PRO A 84 -8.77 -9.89 12.73
C PRO A 84 -10.13 -9.88 12.01
N THR A 85 -11.15 -9.25 12.60
CA THR A 85 -12.44 -9.08 11.93
C THR A 85 -12.27 -8.12 10.75
N TYR A 86 -12.89 -8.45 9.60
CA TYR A 86 -13.12 -7.45 8.57
C TYR A 86 -14.00 -6.33 9.10
N GLU A 87 -13.97 -5.21 8.39
CA GLU A 87 -14.69 -4.01 8.76
C GLU A 87 -16.18 -4.17 8.48
N THR A 88 -16.99 -3.47 9.26
CA THR A 88 -18.39 -3.22 8.92
C THR A 88 -18.48 -2.13 7.84
N PRO A 89 -19.59 -2.06 7.07
CA PRO A 89 -19.80 -0.97 6.12
C PRO A 89 -19.78 0.43 6.76
N ALA A 90 -20.16 0.53 8.04
CA ALA A 90 -20.10 1.80 8.77
C ALA A 90 -18.65 2.23 9.04
N GLU A 91 -17.78 1.31 9.43
CA GLU A 91 -16.35 1.56 9.61
C GLU A 91 -15.67 1.93 8.29
N ILE A 92 -16.00 1.25 7.19
CA ILE A 92 -15.47 1.63 5.85
C ILE A 92 -15.87 3.06 5.46
N ARG A 93 -17.13 3.46 5.70
CA ARG A 93 -17.55 4.85 5.47
C ARG A 93 -16.81 5.84 6.37
N LEU A 94 -16.56 5.48 7.63
CA LEU A 94 -15.76 6.28 8.56
C LEU A 94 -14.34 6.47 8.00
N TYR A 95 -13.63 5.39 7.68
CA TYR A 95 -12.24 5.49 7.21
C TYR A 95 -12.12 6.25 5.89
N ARG A 96 -13.09 6.08 4.99
CA ARG A 96 -13.18 6.87 3.76
C ARG A 96 -13.38 8.36 4.05
N THR A 97 -14.21 8.69 5.03
CA THR A 97 -14.42 10.09 5.47
C THR A 97 -13.15 10.68 6.07
N LEU A 98 -12.33 9.86 6.74
CA LEU A 98 -11.01 10.25 7.24
C LEU A 98 -9.94 10.36 6.14
N GLY A 99 -10.29 10.05 4.88
CA GLY A 99 -9.40 10.18 3.72
C GLY A 99 -8.60 8.92 3.38
N ALA A 100 -8.95 7.76 3.94
CA ALA A 100 -8.32 6.50 3.55
C ALA A 100 -8.78 6.05 2.16
N ASP A 101 -7.83 5.60 1.34
CA ASP A 101 -8.06 5.01 0.01
C ASP A 101 -8.07 3.48 0.06
N ALA A 102 -7.32 2.90 1.00
CA ALA A 102 -7.31 1.47 1.29
C ALA A 102 -7.21 1.22 2.80
N VAL A 103 -7.68 0.05 3.23
CA VAL A 103 -7.54 -0.45 4.60
C VAL A 103 -6.75 -1.76 4.58
N GLY A 104 -6.09 -2.07 5.69
CA GLY A 104 -5.57 -3.40 5.95
C GLY A 104 -5.01 -3.50 7.35
N MET A 105 -4.33 -4.61 7.66
CA MET A 105 -4.06 -4.99 9.05
C MET A 105 -2.56 -5.08 9.39
N SER A 106 -1.71 -4.36 8.65
CA SER A 106 -0.24 -4.43 8.79
C SER A 106 0.46 -3.15 8.32
N THR A 107 1.76 -3.25 8.03
CA THR A 107 2.59 -2.30 7.27
C THR A 107 2.94 -1.00 8.01
N VAL A 108 1.98 -0.37 8.67
CA VAL A 108 2.20 0.91 9.36
C VAL A 108 3.17 0.79 10.53
N PRO A 109 3.12 -0.25 11.40
CA PRO A 109 4.13 -0.44 12.44
C PRO A 109 5.55 -0.59 11.88
N GLU A 110 5.72 -1.35 10.81
CA GLU A 110 7.01 -1.55 10.14
C GLU A 110 7.51 -0.24 9.52
N ALA A 111 6.63 0.53 8.87
CA ALA A 111 6.97 1.82 8.28
C ALA A 111 7.42 2.84 9.36
N ILE A 112 6.73 2.88 10.51
CA ILE A 112 7.12 3.71 11.66
C ILE A 112 8.51 3.30 12.17
N ALA A 113 8.75 2.01 12.38
CA ALA A 113 10.03 1.51 12.88
C ALA A 113 11.18 1.76 11.90
N ALA A 114 10.97 1.55 10.60
CA ALA A 114 11.95 1.83 9.57
C ALA A 114 12.27 3.33 9.50
N ARG A 115 11.26 4.19 9.59
CA ARG A 115 11.44 5.65 9.62
C ARG A 115 12.19 6.12 10.87
N HIS A 116 11.90 5.53 12.03
CA HIS A 116 12.64 5.78 13.28
C HIS A 116 14.13 5.49 13.12
N GLN A 117 14.47 4.44 12.38
CA GLN A 117 15.86 4.05 12.06
C GLN A 117 16.50 4.85 10.92
N GLY A 118 15.82 5.88 10.39
CA GLY A 118 16.31 6.67 9.26
C GLY A 118 16.34 5.92 7.92
N THR A 119 15.67 4.77 7.84
CA THR A 119 15.58 3.99 6.60
C THR A 119 14.58 4.64 5.64
N ARG A 120 14.91 4.69 4.34
CA ARG A 120 14.00 5.14 3.29
C ARG A 120 12.91 4.09 3.07
N VAL A 121 11.65 4.48 3.12
CA VAL A 121 10.51 3.54 3.02
C VAL A 121 9.76 3.79 1.72
N ALA A 122 9.36 2.71 1.04
CA ALA A 122 8.32 2.72 0.04
C ALA A 122 7.35 1.57 0.34
N GLY A 123 6.06 1.78 0.11
CA GLY A 123 5.01 0.79 0.37
C GLY A 123 4.10 0.65 -0.84
N ILE A 124 3.79 -0.59 -1.21
CA ILE A 124 2.85 -0.89 -2.29
C ILE A 124 1.83 -1.90 -1.77
N SER A 125 0.54 -1.56 -1.84
CA SER A 125 -0.56 -2.47 -1.51
C SER A 125 -1.11 -3.09 -2.80
N CYS A 126 -1.38 -4.40 -2.76
CA CYS A 126 -2.20 -5.05 -3.78
C CYS A 126 -3.67 -4.91 -3.38
N ILE A 127 -4.50 -4.29 -4.23
CA ILE A 127 -5.93 -4.21 -3.97
C ILE A 127 -6.54 -5.57 -4.35
N THR A 128 -6.87 -6.36 -3.34
CA THR A 128 -7.32 -7.75 -3.52
C THR A 128 -8.84 -7.88 -3.59
N ASN A 129 -9.57 -6.98 -2.94
CA ASN A 129 -11.03 -7.01 -2.85
C ASN A 129 -11.55 -5.57 -2.65
N PHE A 130 -12.85 -5.39 -2.87
CA PHE A 130 -13.53 -4.19 -2.40
C PHE A 130 -13.74 -4.27 -0.89
N ALA A 131 -13.76 -3.11 -0.23
CA ALA A 131 -14.03 -3.03 1.20
C ALA A 131 -15.50 -3.38 1.51
N ALA A 132 -15.78 -3.77 2.76
CA ALA A 132 -17.11 -4.22 3.17
C ALA A 132 -18.22 -3.21 2.82
N GLY A 133 -19.30 -3.70 2.21
CA GLY A 133 -20.45 -2.90 1.80
C GLY A 133 -20.23 -2.04 0.55
N MET A 134 -19.13 -2.25 -0.19
CA MET A 134 -18.95 -1.70 -1.54
C MET A 134 -19.50 -2.62 -2.63
N THR A 135 -19.69 -3.91 -2.32
CA THR A 135 -20.44 -4.91 -3.10
C THR A 135 -21.43 -5.62 -2.17
N ASP A 136 -22.38 -6.37 -2.75
CA ASP A 136 -23.35 -7.17 -2.00
C ASP A 136 -22.76 -8.54 -1.55
N ASP A 137 -21.49 -8.80 -1.89
CA ASP A 137 -20.83 -10.08 -1.67
C ASP A 137 -20.20 -10.20 -0.28
N ILE A 138 -20.13 -11.43 0.24
CA ILE A 138 -19.40 -11.75 1.45
C ILE A 138 -17.90 -11.80 1.13
N ILE A 139 -17.08 -11.13 1.94
CA ILE A 139 -15.62 -11.14 1.75
C ILE A 139 -15.07 -12.50 2.17
N HIS A 140 -14.51 -13.24 1.21
CA HIS A 140 -13.82 -14.50 1.44
C HIS A 140 -12.30 -14.36 1.30
N HIS A 141 -11.55 -14.97 2.22
CA HIS A 141 -10.09 -14.93 2.19
C HIS A 141 -9.49 -15.63 0.94
N ASP A 142 -10.17 -16.64 0.40
CA ASP A 142 -9.68 -17.36 -0.77
C ASP A 142 -9.68 -16.47 -2.04
N GLU A 143 -10.66 -15.58 -2.19
CA GLU A 143 -10.73 -14.61 -3.30
C GLU A 143 -9.57 -13.61 -3.24
N VAL A 144 -9.17 -13.21 -2.03
CA VAL A 144 -8.01 -12.33 -1.81
C VAL A 144 -6.74 -12.98 -2.38
N MET A 145 -6.56 -14.28 -2.14
CA MET A 145 -5.39 -15.03 -2.61
C MET A 145 -5.38 -15.20 -4.12
N GLU A 146 -6.54 -15.46 -4.74
CA GLU A 146 -6.66 -15.60 -6.20
C GLU A 146 -6.30 -14.30 -6.93
N VAL A 147 -6.82 -13.16 -6.46
CA VAL A 147 -6.49 -11.85 -7.03
C VAL A 147 -4.99 -11.56 -6.86
N GLY A 148 -4.41 -11.88 -5.70
CA GLY A 148 -2.97 -11.74 -5.48
C GLY A 148 -2.13 -12.53 -6.50
N ALA A 149 -2.52 -13.75 -6.83
CA ALA A 149 -1.83 -14.57 -7.83
C ALA A 149 -1.87 -13.93 -9.23
N ARG A 150 -3.00 -13.32 -9.61
CA ARG A 150 -3.16 -12.64 -10.90
C ARG A 150 -2.28 -11.40 -11.04
N VAL A 151 -2.08 -10.65 -9.96
CA VAL A 151 -1.25 -9.43 -9.95
C VAL A 151 0.25 -9.74 -9.84
N SER A 152 0.58 -10.93 -9.36
CA SER A 152 1.95 -11.36 -9.03
C SER A 152 2.96 -11.10 -10.15
N GLU A 153 2.63 -11.39 -11.41
CA GLU A 153 3.58 -11.25 -12.51
C GLU A 153 3.94 -9.78 -12.80
N VAL A 154 2.95 -8.89 -12.87
CA VAL A 154 3.19 -7.45 -13.08
C VAL A 154 3.90 -6.86 -11.87
N PHE A 155 3.53 -7.28 -10.66
CA PHE A 155 4.16 -6.77 -9.45
C PHE A 155 5.62 -7.22 -9.31
N LYS A 156 5.94 -8.49 -9.62
CA LYS A 156 7.33 -8.98 -9.67
C LYS A 156 8.16 -8.18 -10.65
N GLU A 157 7.62 -7.88 -11.83
CA GLU A 157 8.32 -7.08 -12.82
C GLU A 157 8.58 -5.66 -12.31
N LEU A 158 7.58 -5.00 -11.73
CA LEU A 158 7.73 -3.68 -11.12
C LEU A 158 8.84 -3.69 -10.05
N LEU A 159 8.80 -4.65 -9.13
CA LEU A 159 9.82 -4.77 -8.08
C LEU A 159 11.23 -4.99 -8.67
N ARG A 160 11.38 -5.85 -9.68
CA ARG A 160 12.68 -6.08 -10.34
C ARG A 160 13.26 -4.83 -10.97
N ARG A 161 12.42 -3.96 -11.53
CA ARG A 161 12.88 -2.70 -12.13
C ARG A 161 13.22 -1.66 -11.09
N VAL A 162 12.37 -1.51 -10.07
CA VAL A 162 12.58 -0.56 -8.98
C VAL A 162 13.84 -0.89 -8.18
N ILE A 163 14.09 -2.17 -7.87
CA ILE A 163 15.31 -2.58 -7.14
C ILE A 163 16.58 -2.18 -7.88
N LYS A 164 16.59 -2.12 -9.21
CA LYS A 164 17.76 -1.68 -9.99
C LYS A 164 18.03 -0.17 -9.91
N ARG A 165 17.10 0.60 -9.33
CA ARG A 165 17.19 2.06 -9.16
C ARG A 165 17.54 2.50 -7.74
N ILE A 166 17.59 1.57 -6.79
CA ILE A 166 17.91 1.80 -5.37
C ILE A 166 19.36 1.40 -5.13
#